data_AF-A0A640UZJ7-F1
#
_entry.id   AF-A0A640UZJ7-F1
#
_cell.length_a   1.000
_cell.length_b   1.000
_cell.length_c   1.000
_cell.angle_alpha   90.00
_cell.angle_beta   90.00
_cell.angle_gamma   90.00
#
_symmetry.space_group_name_H-M   'P 1'
#
loop_
_entity.id
_entity.type
_entity.pdbx_description
1 polymer ?
#
loop_
_entity_poly.entity_id
_entity_poly.type
_entity_poly.pdbx_seq_one_letter_code
_entity_poly.pdbx_strand_id
1 'polypeptide(L)' 'MVLAAQTANVPSMRLAARLGFIEVERFQAYGAEQWFGMWSSVTRGRARTEAG' A
#
# COMPACT_ATOMS: atom_id res chain seq x y z
N MET A 1 6.57 -2.01 -6.81
CA MET A 1 5.36 -2.68 -7.35
C MET A 1 4.16 -1.77 -7.12
N VAL A 2 3.14 -1.80 -7.97
CA VAL A 2 1.96 -0.92 -7.85
C VAL A 2 0.66 -1.74 -7.82
N LEU A 3 -0.41 -1.16 -7.26
CA LEU A 3 -1.75 -1.74 -7.20
C LEU A 3 -2.80 -0.65 -7.41
N ALA A 4 -3.84 -0.96 -8.18
CA ALA A 4 -5.05 -0.14 -8.26
C ALA A 4 -6.26 -0.94 -7.77
N ALA A 5 -7.12 -0.35 -6.94
CA ALA A 5 -8.34 -0.97 -6.44
C ALA A 5 -9.45 0.06 -6.34
N GLN A 6 -10.73 -0.34 -6.48
CA GLN A 6 -11.84 0.56 -6.16
C GLN A 6 -11.80 0.93 -4.67
N THR A 7 -12.03 2.19 -4.31
CA THR A 7 -12.05 2.63 -2.90
C THR A 7 -13.20 1.98 -2.12
N ALA A 8 -14.26 1.56 -2.81
CA ALA A 8 -15.34 0.75 -2.26
C ALA A 8 -14.89 -0.66 -1.79
N ASN A 9 -13.76 -1.18 -2.30
CA ASN A 9 -13.24 -2.50 -1.92
C ASN A 9 -12.40 -2.42 -0.64
N VAL A 10 -13.05 -2.05 0.47
CA VAL A 10 -12.45 -1.84 1.79
C VAL A 10 -11.61 -3.05 2.28
N PRO A 11 -12.02 -4.33 2.09
CA PRO A 11 -11.20 -5.47 2.49
C PRO A 11 -9.85 -5.52 1.76
N SER A 12 -9.83 -5.27 0.46
CA SER A 12 -8.60 -5.26 -0.35
C SER A 12 -7.69 -4.10 0.04
N MET A 13 -8.26 -2.93 0.31
CA MET A 13 -7.52 -1.76 0.80
C MET A 13 -6.79 -2.04 2.11
N ARG A 14 -7.48 -2.69 3.06
CA ARG A 14 -6.87 -3.10 4.34
C ARG A 14 -5.75 -4.13 4.14
N LEU A 15 -5.92 -5.06 3.22
CA LEU A 15 -4.89 -6.04 2.89
C LEU A 15 -3.65 -5.37 2.28
N ALA A 16 -3.84 -4.47 1.31
CA ALA A 16 -2.76 -3.73 0.67
C ALA A 16 -1.93 -2.93 1.70
N ALA A 17 -2.58 -2.22 2.62
CA ALA A 17 -1.90 -1.50 3.69
C ALA A 17 -1.06 -2.43 4.58
N ARG A 18 -1.59 -3.62 4.94
CA ARG A 18 -0.86 -4.62 5.73
C ARG A 18 0.37 -5.18 5.00
N LEU A 19 0.33 -5.25 3.68
CA LEU A 19 1.44 -5.70 2.84
C LEU A 19 2.46 -4.59 2.55
N GLY A 20 2.26 -3.37 3.07
CA GLY A 20 3.20 -2.25 2.93
C GLY A 20 2.97 -1.39 1.69
N PHE A 21 1.82 -1.49 1.05
CA PHE A 21 1.43 -0.49 0.05
C PHE A 21 0.99 0.80 0.73
N ILE A 22 1.42 1.92 0.16
CA ILE A 22 1.05 3.27 0.57
C ILE A 22 0.21 3.93 -0.52
N GLU A 23 -0.77 4.73 -0.09
CA GLU A 23 -1.59 5.54 -1.01
C GLU A 23 -0.72 6.59 -1.69
N VAL A 24 -0.79 6.66 -3.01
CA VAL A 24 -0.13 7.69 -3.81
C VAL A 24 -1.16 8.69 -4.33
N GLU A 25 -2.27 8.20 -4.87
CA GLU A 25 -3.33 9.05 -5.41
C GLU A 25 -4.69 8.32 -5.46
N ARG A 26 -5.75 9.10 -5.69
CA ARG A 26 -7.07 8.60 -6.07
C ARG A 26 -7.47 9.16 -7.41
N PHE A 27 -8.13 8.36 -8.23
CA PHE A 27 -8.54 8.75 -9.58
C PHE A 27 -9.87 8.11 -9.97
N GLN A 28 -10.58 8.68 -10.94
CA GLN A 28 -11.82 8.11 -11.48
C GLN A 28 -11.51 7.24 -12.68
N ALA A 29 -11.92 5.97 -12.64
CA ALA A 29 -11.86 5.09 -13.80
C ALA A 29 -12.95 4.03 -13.74
N TYR A 30 -13.44 3.60 -14.89
CA TYR A 30 -14.47 2.54 -14.99
C TYR A 30 -15.75 2.84 -14.19
N GLY A 31 -16.08 4.12 -14.01
CA GLY A 31 -17.26 4.55 -13.25
C GLY A 31 -17.12 4.44 -11.72
N ALA A 32 -15.90 4.27 -11.20
CA ALA A 32 -15.64 4.20 -9.77
C ALA A 32 -14.39 5.01 -9.39
N GLU A 33 -14.36 5.46 -8.14
CA GLU A 33 -13.16 6.00 -7.54
C GLU A 33 -12.17 4.86 -7.25
N GLN A 34 -10.98 5.01 -7.80
CA GLN A 34 -9.86 4.11 -7.65
C GLN A 34 -8.85 4.69 -6.68
N TRP A 35 -8.26 3.81 -5.90
CA TRP A 35 -7.07 4.04 -5.12
C TRP A 35 -5.85 3.52 -5.88
N PHE A 36 -4.80 4.32 -5.95
CA PHE A 36 -3.50 3.93 -6.49
C PHE A 36 -2.48 3.80 -5.38
N GLY A 37 -1.86 2.63 -5.28
CA GLY A 37 -0.88 2.33 -4.25
C GLY A 37 0.46 1.89 -4.80
N MET A 38 1.52 2.32 -4.13
CA MET A 38 2.88 1.85 -4.40
C MET A 38 3.38 1.03 -3.21
N TRP A 39 3.98 -0.12 -3.51
CA TRP A 39 4.64 -0.93 -2.49
C TRP A 39 5.89 -0.20 -1.99
N SER A 40 5.96 0.01 -0.67
CA SER A 40 7.15 0.54 -0.02
C SER A 40 7.92 -0.61 0.65
N SER A 41 9.13 -0.87 0.17
CA SER A 41 10.08 -1.73 0.86
C SER A 41 10.69 -0.95 2.02
N VAL A 42 9.89 -0.47 2.96
CA VAL A 42 10.46 -0.06 4.24
C VAL A 42 10.95 -1.34 4.87
N THR A 43 12.24 -1.63 4.65
CA THR A 43 12.95 -2.67 5.40
C THR A 43 12.70 -2.32 6.85
N ARG A 44 11.87 -3.12 7.54
CA ARG A 44 11.85 -3.12 8.99
C ARG A 44 13.19 -3.75 9.36
N GLY A 45 14.25 -2.95 9.28
CA GLY A 45 15.58 -3.31 9.66
C GLY A 45 15.44 -3.87 11.05
N ARG A 46 15.67 -5.17 11.20
CA ARG A 46 16.05 -5.71 12.48
C ARG A 46 17.25 -4.85 12.87
N ALA A 47 17.05 -3.91 13.79
CA ALA A 47 18.15 -3.31 14.52
C ALA A 47 18.83 -4.48 15.22
N ARG A 48 19.77 -5.12 14.52
CA ARG A 48 20.78 -5.95 15.15
C ARG A 48 21.58 -4.94 15.93
N THR A 49 21.31 -4.86 17.23
CA THR A 49 22.20 -4.24 18.19
C THR A 49 23.55 -4.94 18.03
N GLU A 50 24.44 -4.35 17.24
CA GLU A 50 25.87 -4.62 17.34
C GLU A 50 26.35 -3.76 18.51
N ALA A 51 26.28 -4.34 19.71
CA ALA A 51 26.98 -3.85 20.86
C ALA A 51 28.33 -4.58 20.92
N GLY A 52 29.39 -3.77 20.83
CA GLY A 52 30.75 -3.93 21.35
C GLY A 52 31.29 -5.33 21.60
#